data_AF-A0A0B4DPY6-F1
#
_entry.id   AF-A0A0B4DPY6-F1
#
_cell.length_a   1.000
_cell.length_b   1.000
_cell.length_c   1.000
_cell.angle_alpha   90.00
_cell.angle_beta   90.00
_cell.angle_gamma   90.00
#
_symmetry.space_group_name_H-M   'P 1'
#
loop_
_entity.id
_entity.type
_entity.pdbx_description
1 polymer ?
#
loop_
_entity_poly.entity_id
_entity_poly.type
_entity_poly.pdbx_seq_one_letter_code
_entity_poly.pdbx_strand_id
1 'polypeptide(L)'
;MCRAQSEKGGRRCNGKCSNPAYIAAYQRAYTEAVNAGTKAEDLPEYLEVSVAPERDMEIANLAAQIGEALKYESEERDEILRIYGTEEQAVVALGALVARRAEELAGITSEEVQAAWEKRFDAAADEEERVALSDDATPEEEAAAAALFNTVYTGQDEQTLDDLGRLAGGYRAAVAEIRSVGGRMAFSRLAGDDAARELFENAVQVYPSDWLAKSNDFGEAPAVFTTSAQEASYSPSERVEDKSRPLADDFYQLTQSESSKRSNKQISYEPLDGNPVGEGNPEEGKAWYREVYWEVHDGMRGRPSSDPAVKPDGEGWEMYEPGSVWRRPIGPMFEMMELPTLTVMDHTLTGVAGKPLGYATAVHELAHRFEHTSVDILRLESAFVTRRTTLANGEREPLETWNPAIPKVQVRKDRFVDTYIGREYDRMDDDRRFSGEGSVLGNAEHFGAAYEVLSMGTEALFGGSYGGFIGAGKWRADEDHRNFVLGVLAAAGRPW
;
A
#
# COMPACT_ATOMS: atom_id res chain seq x y z
N MET A 1 -17.91 36.71 -3.79
CA MET A 1 -17.95 36.27 -5.21
C MET A 1 -19.26 35.58 -5.60
N CYS A 2 -19.80 34.58 -4.89
CA CYS A 2 -21.11 33.96 -5.26
C CYS A 2 -22.38 34.83 -5.11
N ARG A 3 -22.30 36.06 -4.58
CA ARG A 3 -23.48 36.95 -4.48
C ARG A 3 -23.71 37.83 -5.71
N ALA A 4 -22.81 37.83 -6.70
CA ALA A 4 -22.83 38.85 -7.75
C ALA A 4 -23.64 38.51 -9.02
N GLN A 5 -24.25 37.32 -9.14
CA GLN A 5 -25.02 36.97 -10.35
C GLN A 5 -26.29 36.16 -10.07
N SER A 6 -27.21 36.68 -9.26
CA SER A 6 -28.61 36.23 -9.37
C SER A 6 -29.60 37.38 -9.19
N GLU A 7 -29.80 38.17 -10.25
CA GLU A 7 -30.94 39.10 -10.33
C GLU A 7 -32.29 38.37 -10.54
N LYS A 8 -32.31 37.04 -10.64
CA LYS A 8 -33.56 36.26 -10.71
C LYS A 8 -33.47 34.97 -9.88
N GLY A 9 -33.97 35.04 -8.66
CA GLY A 9 -34.40 33.87 -7.88
C GLY A 9 -33.26 33.10 -7.21
N GLY A 10 -33.02 33.41 -5.94
CA GLY A 10 -32.02 32.73 -5.11
C GLY A 10 -32.26 31.23 -4.99
N ARG A 11 -31.39 30.42 -5.59
CA ARG A 11 -31.07 29.08 -5.11
C ARG A 11 -29.70 29.13 -4.46
N ARG A 12 -29.59 28.56 -3.26
CA ARG A 12 -28.28 28.35 -2.62
C ARG A 12 -27.46 27.43 -3.53
N CYS A 13 -26.18 27.78 -3.74
CA CYS A 13 -25.25 26.92 -4.47
C CYS A 13 -24.96 25.67 -3.63
N ASN A 14 -25.15 24.48 -4.19
CA ASN A 14 -25.11 23.20 -3.45
C ASN A 14 -23.67 22.69 -3.20
N GLY A 15 -22.69 23.57 -3.02
CA GLY A 15 -21.29 23.19 -2.75
C GLY A 15 -20.55 22.51 -3.92
N LYS A 16 -21.17 22.44 -5.12
CA LYS A 16 -20.56 21.90 -6.35
C LYS A 16 -20.23 23.00 -7.35
N CYS A 17 -19.52 24.04 -6.90
CA CYS A 17 -19.04 25.07 -7.81
C CYS A 17 -17.79 24.55 -8.51
N SER A 18 -17.88 24.23 -9.81
CA SER A 18 -16.77 23.78 -10.65
C SER A 18 -15.92 24.93 -11.18
N ASN A 19 -16.04 26.13 -10.61
CA ASN A 19 -15.26 27.29 -11.01
C ASN A 19 -13.86 27.19 -10.36
N PRO A 20 -12.77 27.03 -11.13
CA PRO A 20 -11.42 26.85 -10.60
C PRO A 20 -10.96 27.98 -9.68
N ALA A 21 -11.27 29.24 -10.02
CA ALA A 21 -10.92 30.41 -9.20
C ALA A 21 -11.62 30.38 -7.82
N TYR A 22 -12.85 29.85 -7.74
CA TYR A 22 -13.52 29.66 -6.45
C TYR A 22 -12.88 28.53 -5.62
N ILE A 23 -12.48 27.42 -6.27
CA ILE A 23 -11.79 26.30 -5.61
C ILE A 23 -10.45 26.78 -5.06
N ALA A 24 -9.66 27.51 -5.85
CA ALA A 24 -8.38 28.08 -5.44
C ALA A 24 -8.54 29.07 -4.26
N ALA A 25 -9.50 30.01 -4.34
CA ALA A 25 -9.76 30.96 -3.26
C ALA A 25 -10.27 30.28 -1.97
N TYR A 26 -11.11 29.24 -2.09
CA TYR A 26 -11.59 28.47 -0.95
C TYR A 26 -10.46 27.66 -0.31
N GLN A 27 -9.61 27.01 -1.11
CA GLN A 27 -8.47 26.24 -0.62
C GLN A 27 -7.43 27.16 0.03
N ARG A 28 -7.11 28.33 -0.55
CA ARG A 28 -6.22 29.32 0.07
C ARG A 28 -6.73 29.75 1.45
N ALA A 29 -8.01 30.10 1.55
CA ALA A 29 -8.64 30.46 2.82
C ALA A 29 -8.71 29.28 3.83
N TYR A 30 -8.90 28.05 3.34
CA TYR A 30 -8.92 26.84 4.17
C TYR A 30 -7.52 26.52 4.72
N THR A 31 -6.49 26.55 3.88
CA THR A 31 -5.08 26.37 4.28
C THR A 31 -4.66 27.45 5.27
N GLU A 32 -4.98 28.72 5.03
CA GLU A 32 -4.74 29.82 5.97
C GLU A 32 -5.45 29.58 7.32
N ALA A 33 -6.70 29.11 7.32
CA ALA A 33 -7.45 28.84 8.54
C ALA A 33 -6.90 27.62 9.31
N VAL A 34 -6.47 26.57 8.62
CA VAL A 34 -5.84 25.38 9.22
C VAL A 34 -4.46 25.73 9.81
N ASN A 35 -3.66 26.53 9.08
CA ASN A 35 -2.36 27.02 9.53
C ASN A 35 -2.49 28.04 10.68
N ALA A 36 -3.58 28.80 10.73
CA ALA A 36 -3.90 29.67 11.85
C ALA A 36 -4.39 28.86 13.08
N GLY A 37 -5.10 27.76 12.87
CA GLY A 37 -5.59 26.87 13.93
C GLY A 37 -4.51 25.97 14.55
N THR A 38 -3.39 25.77 13.86
CA THR A 38 -2.20 25.07 14.37
C THR A 38 -1.27 25.98 15.18
N LYS A 39 -1.52 27.30 15.25
CA LYS A 39 -0.84 28.23 16.18
C LYS A 39 -1.44 28.21 17.60
N ALA A 40 -1.80 27.03 18.09
CA ALA A 40 -2.26 26.84 19.47
C ALA A 40 -1.04 26.67 20.39
N GLU A 41 -0.70 27.76 21.08
CA GLU A 41 -0.14 27.94 22.42
C GLU A 41 0.56 26.74 23.11
N ASP A 42 1.80 27.00 23.58
CA ASP A 42 2.69 26.19 24.44
C ASP A 42 3.38 24.94 23.85
N LEU A 43 4.21 25.13 22.81
CA LEU A 43 5.35 24.23 22.55
C LEU A 43 6.63 24.81 23.20
N PRO A 44 7.45 24.00 23.89
CA PRO A 44 8.65 24.48 24.57
C PRO A 44 9.67 25.06 23.58
N GLU A 45 10.28 26.16 24.01
CA GLU A 45 11.28 26.97 23.31
C GLU A 45 12.43 26.09 22.78
N TYR A 46 12.54 25.97 21.46
CA TYR A 46 13.57 25.17 20.79
C TYR A 46 14.94 25.85 20.88
N LEU A 47 15.89 25.15 21.51
CA LEU A 47 17.32 25.48 21.55
C LEU A 47 17.92 25.40 20.14
N GLU A 48 18.32 26.54 19.58
CA GLU A 48 19.30 26.60 18.50
C GLU A 48 20.66 26.12 19.03
N VAL A 49 21.21 25.06 18.45
CA VAL A 49 22.57 24.59 18.75
C VAL A 49 23.30 24.33 17.44
N SER A 50 24.49 24.93 17.31
CA SER A 50 25.41 24.76 16.20
C SER A 50 25.97 23.33 16.14
N VAL A 51 26.01 22.74 14.95
CA VAL A 51 26.32 21.33 14.70
C VAL A 51 27.83 21.04 14.74
N ALA A 52 28.21 20.05 15.53
CA ALA A 52 29.52 19.38 15.53
C ALA A 52 29.30 17.86 15.36
N PRO A 53 30.31 17.10 14.88
CA PRO A 53 30.23 15.63 14.64
C PRO A 53 29.86 14.76 15.85
N GLU A 54 29.77 15.32 17.06
CA GLU A 54 29.25 14.64 18.25
C GLU A 54 27.74 14.35 18.14
N ARG A 55 26.98 15.15 17.39
CA ARG A 55 25.53 14.97 17.19
C ARG A 55 25.15 13.66 16.49
N ASP A 56 25.98 13.19 15.57
CA ASP A 56 25.71 11.96 14.82
C ASP A 56 25.71 10.75 15.77
N MET A 57 26.56 10.77 16.80
CA MET A 57 26.57 9.77 17.85
C MET A 57 25.33 9.87 18.76
N GLU A 58 24.80 11.08 19.02
CA GLU A 58 23.61 11.25 19.85
C GLU A 58 22.36 10.63 19.21
N ILE A 59 22.15 10.83 17.90
CA ILE A 59 20.99 10.25 17.19
C ILE A 59 21.10 8.73 17.17
N ALA A 60 22.28 8.18 16.86
CA ALA A 60 22.50 6.74 16.84
C ALA A 60 22.35 6.11 18.23
N ASN A 61 22.85 6.77 19.28
CA ASN A 61 22.71 6.32 20.67
C ASN A 61 21.26 6.34 21.12
N LEU A 62 20.51 7.42 20.82
CA LEU A 62 19.09 7.50 21.15
C LEU A 62 18.29 6.43 20.41
N ALA A 63 18.59 6.17 19.13
CA ALA A 63 17.96 5.10 18.36
C ALA A 63 18.24 3.71 18.94
N ALA A 64 19.45 3.47 19.43
CA ALA A 64 19.80 2.23 20.11
C ALA A 64 19.06 2.10 21.45
N GLN A 65 18.99 3.17 22.26
CA GLN A 65 18.26 3.19 23.52
C GLN A 65 16.76 2.96 23.32
N ILE A 66 16.13 3.63 22.35
CA ILE A 66 14.72 3.39 22.01
C ILE A 66 14.53 1.96 21.50
N GLY A 67 15.42 1.46 20.64
CA GLY A 67 15.36 0.09 20.15
C GLY A 67 15.41 -0.95 21.28
N GLU A 68 16.19 -0.71 22.33
CA GLU A 68 16.25 -1.56 23.52
C GLU A 68 15.05 -1.35 24.46
N ALA A 69 14.54 -0.13 24.59
CA ALA A 69 13.32 0.17 25.32
C ALA A 69 12.06 -0.46 24.70
N LEU A 70 12.06 -0.69 23.38
CA LEU A 70 11.01 -1.43 22.69
C LEU A 70 11.04 -2.93 23.02
N LYS A 71 12.18 -3.45 23.48
CA LYS A 71 12.28 -4.82 24.02
C LYS A 71 11.67 -4.86 25.44
N TYR A 72 11.18 -6.03 25.86
CA TYR A 72 10.43 -6.21 27.12
C TYR A 72 11.11 -5.58 28.36
N GLU A 73 10.31 -5.02 29.28
CA GLU A 73 10.62 -4.54 30.65
C GLU A 73 12.12 -4.29 30.95
N SER A 74 12.70 -3.27 30.33
CA SER A 74 14.09 -2.83 30.57
C SER A 74 14.16 -1.53 31.39
N GLU A 75 15.29 -1.26 32.03
CA GLU A 75 15.53 0.02 32.72
C GLU A 75 15.51 1.19 31.72
N GLU A 76 15.99 0.94 30.50
CA GLU A 76 15.92 1.86 29.37
C GLU A 76 14.48 2.25 29.03
N ARG A 77 13.54 1.29 29.11
CA ARG A 77 12.12 1.56 28.89
C ARG A 77 11.56 2.53 29.91
N ASP A 78 11.87 2.35 31.19
CA ASP A 78 11.42 3.27 32.24
C ASP A 78 12.00 4.68 32.04
N GLU A 79 13.26 4.79 31.61
CA GLU A 79 13.87 6.07 31.27
C GLU A 79 13.20 6.74 30.06
N ILE A 80 12.96 6.00 28.97
CA ILE A 80 12.26 6.50 27.78
C ILE A 80 10.86 6.97 28.13
N LEU A 81 10.10 6.19 28.91
CA LEU A 81 8.76 6.57 29.36
C LEU A 81 8.79 7.79 30.28
N ARG A 82 9.81 7.93 31.12
CA ARG A 82 10.00 9.11 31.98
C ARG A 82 10.26 10.39 31.17
N ILE A 83 11.01 10.30 30.07
CA ILE A 83 11.38 11.47 29.25
C ILE A 83 10.28 11.84 28.25
N TYR A 84 9.74 10.85 27.54
CA TYR A 84 8.85 11.06 26.39
C TYR A 84 7.37 10.72 26.68
N GLY A 85 7.08 10.12 27.83
CA GLY A 85 5.73 9.69 28.22
C GLY A 85 5.30 8.36 27.59
N THR A 86 5.56 8.16 26.29
CA THR A 86 5.26 6.90 25.59
C THR A 86 6.43 6.50 24.67
N GLU A 87 6.53 5.20 24.37
CA GLU A 87 7.51 4.68 23.39
C GLU A 87 7.27 5.28 22.00
N GLU A 88 6.00 5.44 21.61
CA GLU A 88 5.61 6.06 20.34
C GLU A 88 6.08 7.53 20.25
N GLN A 89 5.93 8.31 21.31
CA GLN A 89 6.42 9.69 21.33
C GLN A 89 7.95 9.76 21.29
N ALA A 90 8.64 8.81 21.91
CA ALA A 90 10.10 8.71 21.80
C ALA A 90 10.52 8.44 20.35
N VAL A 91 9.79 7.56 19.65
CA VAL A 91 9.99 7.27 18.22
C VAL A 91 9.74 8.51 17.36
N VAL A 92 8.66 9.26 17.58
CA VAL A 92 8.41 10.53 16.87
C VAL A 92 9.53 11.55 17.12
N ALA A 93 9.98 11.70 18.37
CA ALA A 93 11.05 12.62 18.72
C ALA A 93 12.38 12.25 18.06
N LEU A 94 12.71 10.94 18.02
CA LEU A 94 13.86 10.44 17.26
C LEU A 94 13.69 10.76 15.78
N GLY A 95 12.51 10.51 15.21
CA GLY A 95 12.22 10.81 13.82
C GLY A 95 12.42 12.26 13.42
N ALA A 96 12.07 13.21 14.30
CA ALA A 96 12.34 14.63 14.09
C ALA A 96 13.85 14.95 14.03
N LEU A 97 14.66 14.26 14.82
CA LEU A 97 16.13 14.36 14.73
C LEU A 97 16.65 13.80 13.41
N VAL A 98 16.12 12.65 12.97
CA VAL A 98 16.45 12.02 11.68
C VAL A 98 16.04 12.92 10.51
N ALA A 99 14.86 13.55 10.57
CA ALA A 99 14.37 14.45 9.53
C ALA A 99 15.30 15.66 9.34
N ARG A 100 15.71 16.32 10.44
CA ARG A 100 16.67 17.44 10.38
C ARG A 100 18.00 17.01 9.78
N ARG A 101 18.52 15.86 10.20
CA ARG A 101 19.76 15.31 9.64
C ARG A 101 19.61 14.99 8.15
N ALA A 102 18.47 14.48 7.74
CA ALA A 102 18.16 14.19 6.35
C ALA A 102 18.15 15.45 5.48
N GLU A 103 17.58 16.55 5.96
CA GLU A 103 17.57 17.84 5.26
C GLU A 103 18.98 18.43 5.10
N GLU A 104 19.83 18.30 6.13
CA GLU A 104 21.26 18.65 6.04
C GLU A 104 21.96 17.84 4.93
N LEU A 105 21.75 16.52 4.90
CA LEU A 105 22.33 15.62 3.91
C LEU A 105 21.77 15.83 2.50
N ALA A 106 20.50 16.23 2.37
CA ALA A 106 19.86 16.58 1.10
C ALA A 106 20.31 17.95 0.57
N GLY A 107 20.81 18.82 1.46
CA GLY A 107 21.13 20.21 1.16
C GLY A 107 19.90 21.05 0.78
N ILE A 108 18.73 20.67 1.31
CA ILE A 108 17.46 21.38 1.17
C ILE A 108 16.53 20.99 2.33
N THR A 109 15.83 21.95 2.92
CA THR A 109 14.85 21.68 3.98
C THR A 109 13.45 21.45 3.42
N SER A 110 12.59 20.77 4.18
CA SER A 110 11.18 20.61 3.81
C SER A 110 10.45 21.93 3.63
N GLU A 111 10.74 22.93 4.47
CA GLU A 111 10.15 24.27 4.37
C GLU A 111 10.64 25.00 3.11
N GLU A 112 11.90 24.82 2.71
CA GLU A 112 12.42 25.37 1.46
C GLU A 112 11.71 24.75 0.24
N VAL A 113 11.48 23.43 0.24
CA VAL A 113 10.73 22.76 -0.83
C VAL A 113 9.29 23.24 -0.86
N GLN A 114 8.62 23.31 0.29
CA GLN A 114 7.24 23.79 0.39
C GLN A 114 7.11 25.22 -0.13
N ALA A 115 7.95 26.15 0.34
CA ALA A 115 7.93 27.54 -0.07
C ALA A 115 8.24 27.70 -1.57
N ALA A 116 9.16 26.89 -2.10
CA ALA A 116 9.48 26.90 -3.53
C ALA A 116 8.30 26.40 -4.37
N TRP A 117 7.59 25.36 -3.92
CA TRP A 117 6.36 24.87 -4.55
C TRP A 117 5.24 25.91 -4.48
N GLU A 118 4.96 26.49 -3.31
CA GLU A 118 3.91 27.51 -3.12
C GLU A 118 4.10 28.68 -4.09
N LYS A 119 5.34 29.15 -4.25
CA LYS A 119 5.67 30.20 -5.23
C LYS A 119 5.36 29.80 -6.66
N ARG A 120 5.64 28.55 -7.06
CA ARG A 120 5.32 28.05 -8.40
C ARG A 120 3.81 27.89 -8.57
N PHE A 121 3.13 27.43 -7.53
CA PHE A 121 1.68 27.27 -7.52
C PHE A 121 0.97 28.61 -7.71
N ASP A 122 1.35 29.65 -6.96
CA ASP A 122 0.80 31.00 -7.12
C ASP A 122 1.06 31.55 -8.52
N ALA A 123 2.27 31.36 -9.07
CA ALA A 123 2.58 31.80 -10.43
C ALA A 123 1.75 31.07 -11.50
N ALA A 124 1.52 29.76 -11.34
CA ALA A 124 0.68 28.98 -12.26
C ALA A 124 -0.80 29.35 -12.14
N ALA A 125 -1.28 29.64 -10.92
CA ALA A 125 -2.64 30.09 -10.67
C ALA A 125 -2.90 31.48 -11.28
N ASP A 126 -1.97 32.42 -11.09
CA ASP A 126 -2.04 33.76 -11.67
C ASP A 126 -2.04 33.69 -13.22
N GLU A 127 -1.27 32.78 -13.80
CA GLU A 127 -1.25 32.57 -15.26
C GLU A 127 -2.56 31.96 -15.79
N GLU A 128 -3.11 30.96 -15.10
CA GLU A 128 -4.41 30.38 -15.45
C GLU A 128 -5.52 31.45 -15.38
N GLU A 129 -5.55 32.27 -14.31
CA GLU A 129 -6.51 33.37 -14.18
C GLU A 129 -6.31 34.43 -15.26
N ARG A 130 -5.06 34.83 -15.55
CA ARG A 130 -4.74 35.81 -16.58
C ARG A 130 -5.23 35.36 -17.96
N VAL A 131 -4.99 34.11 -18.33
CA VAL A 131 -5.42 33.54 -19.62
C VAL A 131 -6.95 33.43 -19.65
N ALA A 132 -7.58 32.94 -18.58
CA ALA A 132 -9.04 32.79 -18.50
C ALA A 132 -9.81 34.12 -18.57
N LEU A 133 -9.18 35.24 -18.21
CA LEU A 133 -9.76 36.59 -18.28
C LEU A 133 -9.40 37.35 -19.56
N SER A 134 -8.58 36.78 -20.44
CA SER A 134 -8.13 37.43 -21.67
C SER A 134 -9.13 37.20 -22.81
N ASP A 135 -9.72 38.27 -23.34
CA ASP A 135 -10.61 38.22 -24.51
C ASP A 135 -9.90 37.69 -25.78
N ASP A 136 -8.57 37.79 -25.83
CA ASP A 136 -7.74 37.39 -26.96
C ASP A 136 -7.11 35.99 -26.80
N ALA A 137 -7.35 35.29 -25.68
CA ALA A 137 -6.74 33.97 -25.44
C ALA A 137 -7.26 32.92 -26.42
N THR A 138 -6.37 32.09 -26.97
CA THR A 138 -6.78 30.95 -27.79
C THR A 138 -7.11 29.74 -26.91
N PRO A 139 -7.94 28.79 -27.38
CA PRO A 139 -8.21 27.55 -26.65
C PRO A 139 -6.94 26.75 -26.30
N GLU A 140 -5.90 26.82 -27.13
CA GLU A 140 -4.61 26.19 -26.87
C GLU A 140 -3.87 26.86 -25.70
N GLU A 141 -3.93 28.19 -25.58
CA GLU A 141 -3.34 28.93 -24.47
C GLU A 141 -4.07 28.62 -23.16
N GLU A 142 -5.41 28.60 -23.18
CA GLU A 142 -6.23 28.18 -22.04
C GLU A 142 -5.88 26.75 -21.58
N ALA A 143 -5.80 25.82 -22.53
CA ALA A 143 -5.45 24.43 -22.23
C ALA A 143 -4.02 24.28 -21.68
N ALA A 144 -3.06 25.05 -22.20
CA ALA A 144 -1.68 25.05 -21.71
C ALA A 144 -1.56 25.61 -20.29
N ALA A 145 -2.25 26.72 -19.99
CA ALA A 145 -2.26 27.32 -18.66
C ALA A 145 -2.93 26.39 -17.63
N ALA A 146 -4.07 25.79 -17.98
CA ALA A 146 -4.73 24.79 -17.14
C ALA A 146 -3.86 23.54 -16.93
N ALA A 147 -3.13 23.08 -17.95
CA ALA A 147 -2.22 21.94 -17.82
C ALA A 147 -1.04 22.26 -16.89
N LEU A 148 -0.45 23.45 -17.00
CA LEU A 148 0.61 23.92 -16.11
C LEU A 148 0.10 24.01 -14.65
N PHE A 149 -1.05 24.66 -14.45
CA PHE A 149 -1.68 24.75 -13.13
C PHE A 149 -1.91 23.37 -12.52
N ASN A 150 -2.53 22.44 -13.26
CA ASN A 150 -2.77 21.09 -12.75
C ASN A 150 -1.48 20.32 -12.44
N THR A 151 -0.43 20.50 -13.25
CA THR A 151 0.86 19.85 -13.03
C THR A 151 1.50 20.33 -11.73
N VAL A 152 1.55 21.65 -11.50
CA VAL A 152 2.09 22.23 -10.26
C VAL A 152 1.18 21.94 -9.07
N TYR A 153 -0.14 22.09 -9.22
CA TYR A 153 -1.12 21.80 -8.16
C TYR A 153 -1.04 20.36 -7.68
N THR A 154 -0.75 19.40 -8.56
CA THR A 154 -0.59 17.99 -8.17
C THR A 154 0.82 17.64 -7.70
N GLY A 155 1.76 18.60 -7.73
CA GLY A 155 3.17 18.39 -7.38
C GLY A 155 3.92 17.52 -8.40
N GLN A 156 3.42 17.44 -9.63
CA GLN A 156 3.98 16.64 -10.71
C GLN A 156 4.93 17.46 -11.62
N ASP A 157 5.21 18.71 -11.26
CA ASP A 157 6.22 19.51 -11.95
C ASP A 157 7.64 19.01 -11.62
N GLU A 158 8.52 19.06 -12.61
CA GLU A 158 9.89 18.51 -12.56
C GLU A 158 10.65 18.95 -11.31
N GLN A 159 10.58 20.25 -10.96
CA GLN A 159 11.28 20.78 -9.80
C GLN A 159 10.76 20.18 -8.49
N THR A 160 9.45 20.02 -8.33
CA THR A 160 8.87 19.37 -7.14
C THR A 160 9.31 17.91 -7.04
N LEU A 161 9.30 17.17 -8.15
CA LEU A 161 9.74 15.77 -8.18
C LEU A 161 11.23 15.61 -7.87
N ASP A 162 12.07 16.54 -8.35
CA ASP A 162 13.51 16.60 -8.06
C ASP A 162 13.76 16.90 -6.58
N ASP A 163 13.09 17.91 -6.02
CA ASP A 163 13.24 18.30 -4.62
C ASP A 163 12.77 17.18 -3.66
N LEU A 164 11.65 16.51 -3.97
CA LEU A 164 11.20 15.33 -3.24
C LEU A 164 12.20 14.17 -3.36
N GLY A 165 12.79 13.96 -4.54
CA GLY A 165 13.84 12.97 -4.75
C GLY A 165 15.11 13.24 -3.90
N ARG A 166 15.49 14.51 -3.77
CA ARG A 166 16.61 14.93 -2.89
C ARG A 166 16.32 14.65 -1.43
N LEU A 167 15.12 15.00 -0.94
CA LEU A 167 14.70 14.70 0.43
C LEU A 167 14.65 13.18 0.67
N ALA A 168 14.08 12.39 -0.25
CA ALA A 168 14.07 10.93 -0.16
C ALA A 168 15.49 10.35 -0.04
N GLY A 169 16.44 10.87 -0.82
CA GLY A 169 17.86 10.53 -0.71
C GLY A 169 18.46 10.88 0.66
N GLY A 170 18.14 12.08 1.18
CA GLY A 170 18.53 12.54 2.51
C GLY A 170 17.96 11.64 3.62
N TYR A 171 16.68 11.28 3.57
CA TYR A 171 16.03 10.40 4.54
C TYR A 171 16.73 9.04 4.60
N ARG A 172 16.97 8.43 3.43
CA ARG A 172 17.71 7.17 3.35
C ARG A 172 19.12 7.30 3.92
N ALA A 173 19.83 8.38 3.60
CA ALA A 173 21.20 8.60 4.08
C ALA A 173 21.25 8.80 5.61
N ALA A 174 20.34 9.57 6.18
CA ALA A 174 20.26 9.79 7.63
C ALA A 174 19.95 8.49 8.39
N VAL A 175 19.03 7.66 7.89
CA VAL A 175 18.78 6.33 8.49
C VAL A 175 20.01 5.43 8.36
N ALA A 176 20.74 5.50 7.24
CA ALA A 176 21.97 4.73 7.01
C ALA A 176 23.12 5.08 7.98
N GLU A 177 23.15 6.30 8.53
CA GLU A 177 24.10 6.69 9.58
C GLU A 177 23.79 6.01 10.93
N ILE A 178 22.53 5.60 11.15
CA ILE A 178 22.04 5.02 12.40
C ILE A 178 22.06 3.49 12.37
N ARG A 179 21.67 2.90 11.23
CA ARG A 179 21.60 1.44 11.03
C ARG A 179 21.79 1.09 9.56
N SER A 180 22.18 -0.16 9.30
CA SER A 180 22.32 -0.65 7.92
C SER A 180 20.97 -0.62 7.19
N VAL A 181 20.98 -0.10 5.96
CA VAL A 181 19.81 -0.03 5.06
C VAL A 181 20.11 -0.73 3.75
N GLY A 182 19.07 -1.25 3.12
CA GLY A 182 19.16 -2.02 1.88
C GLY A 182 19.61 -3.46 2.09
N GLY A 183 19.68 -4.21 0.99
CA GLY A 183 20.00 -5.63 1.03
C GLY A 183 19.44 -6.35 -0.19
N ARG A 184 19.27 -7.68 -0.04
CA ARG A 184 18.62 -8.53 -1.03
C ARG A 184 17.45 -9.24 -0.37
N MET A 185 16.31 -9.18 -1.05
CA MET A 185 15.13 -9.93 -0.67
C MET A 185 15.10 -11.26 -1.39
N ALA A 186 14.73 -12.31 -0.66
CA ALA A 186 14.42 -13.59 -1.26
C ALA A 186 13.06 -13.49 -1.94
N PHE A 187 12.96 -13.98 -3.17
CA PHE A 187 11.70 -14.09 -3.89
C PHE A 187 11.43 -15.55 -4.23
N SER A 188 10.16 -15.93 -4.27
CA SER A 188 9.75 -17.23 -4.76
C SER A 188 10.22 -17.43 -6.21
N ARG A 189 10.53 -18.68 -6.55
CA ARG A 189 10.80 -19.07 -7.93
C ARG A 189 9.51 -19.16 -8.77
N LEU A 190 8.37 -19.22 -8.10
CA LEU A 190 7.10 -19.66 -8.66
C LEU A 190 6.32 -18.55 -9.35
N ALA A 191 6.69 -17.30 -9.10
CA ALA A 191 6.33 -16.20 -9.99
C ALA A 191 7.20 -14.97 -9.69
N GLY A 192 7.70 -14.39 -10.76
CA GLY A 192 8.19 -13.03 -10.80
C GLY A 192 7.98 -12.52 -12.21
N ASP A 193 7.16 -11.50 -12.36
CA ASP A 193 7.39 -10.56 -13.47
C ASP A 193 8.74 -9.90 -13.17
N ASP A 194 9.71 -10.02 -14.08
CA ASP A 194 11.05 -9.44 -13.89
C ASP A 194 10.97 -7.93 -13.63
N ALA A 195 9.98 -7.24 -14.21
CA ALA A 195 9.74 -5.83 -13.93
C ALA A 195 9.25 -5.59 -12.50
N ALA A 196 8.32 -6.40 -11.99
CA ALA A 196 7.88 -6.31 -10.60
C ALA A 196 9.05 -6.60 -9.63
N ARG A 197 9.86 -7.63 -9.93
CA ARG A 197 11.03 -7.96 -9.12
C ARG A 197 12.03 -6.80 -9.08
N GLU A 198 12.31 -6.17 -10.22
CA GLU A 198 13.21 -5.00 -10.26
C GLU A 198 12.68 -3.84 -9.41
N LEU A 199 11.37 -3.58 -9.43
CA LEU A 199 10.75 -2.55 -8.58
C LEU A 199 10.94 -2.87 -7.10
N PHE A 200 10.69 -4.11 -6.69
CA PHE A 200 10.90 -4.54 -5.30
C PHE A 200 12.38 -4.53 -4.90
N GLU A 201 13.31 -4.95 -5.77
CA GLU A 201 14.75 -4.89 -5.50
C GLU A 201 15.26 -3.44 -5.32
N ASN A 202 14.64 -2.49 -6.01
CA ASN A 202 14.88 -1.08 -5.79
C ASN A 202 14.25 -0.60 -4.47
N ALA A 203 13.01 -0.99 -4.19
CA ALA A 203 12.28 -0.56 -3.00
C ALA A 203 12.94 -1.04 -1.69
N VAL A 204 13.52 -2.24 -1.66
CA VAL A 204 14.22 -2.72 -0.44
C VAL A 204 15.40 -1.83 -0.02
N GLN A 205 15.91 -0.96 -0.91
CA GLN A 205 17.06 -0.10 -0.61
C GLN A 205 16.77 1.03 0.39
N VAL A 206 15.50 1.31 0.69
CA VAL A 206 15.10 2.32 1.69
C VAL A 206 14.75 1.71 3.05
N TYR A 207 14.71 0.39 3.14
CA TYR A 207 14.37 -0.31 4.39
C TYR A 207 15.61 -0.80 5.13
N PRO A 208 15.51 -0.98 6.46
CA PRO A 208 16.58 -1.58 7.23
C PRO A 208 16.96 -3.01 6.82
N SER A 209 18.26 -3.30 6.82
CA SER A 209 18.80 -4.60 6.40
C SER A 209 18.37 -5.76 7.30
N ASP A 210 18.19 -5.51 8.60
CA ASP A 210 17.74 -6.49 9.59
C ASP A 210 16.24 -6.81 9.45
N TRP A 211 15.41 -5.87 9.01
CA TRP A 211 14.03 -6.18 8.62
C TRP A 211 13.98 -7.08 7.40
N LEU A 212 14.85 -6.84 6.41
CA LEU A 212 14.97 -7.70 5.24
C LEU A 212 15.44 -9.11 5.63
N ALA A 213 16.43 -9.23 6.51
CA ALA A 213 16.87 -10.53 7.02
C ALA A 213 15.72 -11.27 7.71
N LYS A 214 15.01 -10.60 8.62
CA LYS A 214 13.84 -11.17 9.31
C LYS A 214 12.74 -11.58 8.35
N SER A 215 12.48 -10.76 7.33
CA SER A 215 11.48 -11.02 6.27
C SER A 215 11.85 -12.22 5.38
N ASN A 216 13.15 -12.42 5.12
CA ASN A 216 13.65 -13.58 4.38
C ASN A 216 13.59 -14.87 5.22
N ASP A 217 13.76 -14.76 6.54
CA ASP A 217 13.65 -15.88 7.48
C ASP A 217 12.17 -16.18 7.87
N PHE A 218 11.25 -15.29 7.50
CA PHE A 218 9.83 -15.40 7.82
C PHE A 218 9.04 -16.14 6.73
N GLY A 219 8.75 -17.40 7.00
CA GLY A 219 7.91 -18.24 6.15
C GLY A 219 8.52 -18.47 4.76
N GLU A 220 7.65 -18.61 3.77
CA GLU A 220 8.07 -18.75 2.37
C GLU A 220 8.44 -17.39 1.75
N ALA A 221 9.36 -17.42 0.78
CA ALA A 221 9.69 -16.25 0.00
C ALA A 221 8.45 -15.80 -0.82
N PRO A 222 8.16 -14.49 -0.93
CA PRO A 222 6.97 -14.02 -1.62
C PRO A 222 7.08 -14.21 -3.13
N ALA A 223 5.95 -14.52 -3.75
CA ALA A 223 5.77 -14.39 -5.19
C ALA A 223 5.44 -12.94 -5.56
N VAL A 224 6.03 -12.43 -6.65
CA VAL A 224 5.86 -11.03 -7.08
C VAL A 224 5.18 -10.94 -8.44
N PHE A 225 4.23 -10.02 -8.58
CA PHE A 225 3.45 -9.86 -9.81
C PHE A 225 3.25 -8.39 -10.16
N THR A 226 3.20 -8.10 -11.46
CA THR A 226 2.52 -6.88 -11.93
C THR A 226 1.01 -7.13 -11.94
N THR A 227 0.24 -6.10 -11.65
CA THR A 227 -1.22 -6.15 -11.76
C THR A 227 -1.70 -4.98 -12.60
N SER A 228 -2.64 -5.26 -13.51
CA SER A 228 -3.44 -4.24 -14.19
C SER A 228 -4.72 -3.93 -13.42
N ALA A 229 -4.96 -4.61 -12.29
CA ALA A 229 -6.06 -4.29 -11.41
C ALA A 229 -5.83 -2.91 -10.78
N GLN A 230 -6.91 -2.29 -10.33
CA GLN A 230 -6.85 -0.96 -9.72
C GLN A 230 -6.16 -0.95 -8.34
N GLU A 231 -5.80 -2.12 -7.80
CA GLU A 231 -5.28 -2.26 -6.45
C GLU A 231 -4.10 -3.23 -6.46
N ALA A 232 -2.92 -2.70 -6.13
CA ALA A 232 -1.81 -3.48 -5.63
C ALA A 232 -2.12 -3.93 -4.19
N SER A 233 -1.46 -4.99 -3.77
CA SER A 233 -1.62 -5.55 -2.43
C SER A 233 -0.48 -6.50 -2.06
N TYR A 234 -0.21 -6.54 -0.77
CA TYR A 234 0.44 -7.63 -0.06
C TYR A 234 -0.61 -8.59 0.50
N SER A 235 -0.41 -9.89 0.26
CA SER A 235 -1.14 -10.95 0.95
C SER A 235 -0.16 -11.87 1.67
N PRO A 236 -0.35 -12.16 2.97
CA PRO A 236 0.54 -13.08 3.69
C PRO A 236 0.37 -14.54 3.26
N SER A 237 -0.77 -14.89 2.67
CA SER A 237 -1.05 -16.23 2.12
C SER A 237 -2.07 -16.12 1.00
N GLU A 238 -1.65 -16.42 -0.22
CA GLU A 238 -2.50 -16.51 -1.40
C GLU A 238 -2.11 -17.74 -2.22
N ARG A 239 -3.10 -18.33 -2.89
CA ARG A 239 -2.87 -19.50 -3.73
C ARG A 239 -2.26 -19.08 -5.06
N VAL A 240 -1.03 -19.50 -5.29
CA VAL A 240 -0.25 -19.25 -6.49
C VAL A 240 -0.12 -20.54 -7.30
N GLU A 241 -0.38 -20.44 -8.61
CA GLU A 241 -0.19 -21.53 -9.57
C GLU A 241 1.31 -21.77 -9.87
N ASP A 242 1.81 -22.98 -9.63
CA ASP A 242 3.13 -23.42 -10.10
C ASP A 242 3.06 -23.90 -11.55
N LYS A 243 3.29 -22.97 -12.47
CA LYS A 243 3.30 -23.27 -13.90
C LYS A 243 4.40 -24.25 -14.34
N SER A 244 5.44 -24.45 -13.50
CA SER A 244 6.52 -25.40 -13.77
C SER A 244 6.17 -26.84 -13.42
N ARG A 245 5.13 -27.01 -12.60
CA ARG A 245 4.55 -28.29 -12.22
C ARG A 245 3.12 -28.36 -12.73
N PRO A 246 2.95 -28.59 -14.05
CA PRO A 246 1.66 -29.09 -14.49
C PRO A 246 1.40 -30.34 -13.66
N LEU A 247 0.25 -30.36 -12.97
CA LEU A 247 -0.20 -31.58 -12.35
C LEU A 247 -0.27 -32.58 -13.49
N ALA A 248 0.60 -33.59 -13.44
CA ALA A 248 0.36 -34.81 -14.17
C ALA A 248 -1.06 -35.25 -13.81
N ASP A 249 -1.74 -35.92 -14.74
CA ASP A 249 -3.17 -36.26 -14.71
C ASP A 249 -3.68 -37.05 -13.47
N ASP A 250 -2.90 -37.17 -12.39
CA ASP A 250 -2.93 -38.24 -11.41
C ASP A 250 -3.13 -37.81 -9.94
N PHE A 251 -3.40 -36.54 -9.61
CA PHE A 251 -3.52 -36.16 -8.19
C PHE A 251 -4.73 -35.30 -7.88
N TYR A 252 -5.80 -35.91 -7.36
CA TYR A 252 -6.56 -35.40 -6.21
C TYR A 252 -7.32 -36.53 -5.50
N GLN A 253 -7.23 -36.54 -4.17
CA GLN A 253 -8.27 -37.09 -3.31
C GLN A 253 -8.95 -35.92 -2.62
N LEU A 254 -10.28 -35.85 -2.66
CA LEU A 254 -10.98 -35.03 -1.69
C LEU A 254 -12.23 -35.71 -1.13
N THR A 255 -12.27 -35.63 0.19
CA THR A 255 -13.37 -35.94 1.10
C THR A 255 -14.63 -35.18 0.69
N GLN A 256 -15.73 -35.92 0.55
CA GLN A 256 -17.07 -35.38 0.38
C GLN A 256 -17.41 -34.41 1.52
N SER A 257 -17.46 -33.11 1.24
CA SER A 257 -18.34 -32.21 1.98
C SER A 257 -18.99 -31.21 1.03
N GLU A 258 -20.26 -31.50 0.74
CA GLU A 258 -21.37 -30.57 0.52
C GLU A 258 -21.08 -29.21 -0.17
N SER A 259 -21.48 -29.09 -1.44
CA SER A 259 -22.42 -28.05 -1.93
C SER A 259 -22.38 -27.99 -3.46
N SER A 260 -23.26 -28.73 -4.12
CA SER A 260 -24.41 -28.18 -4.86
C SER A 260 -24.36 -26.66 -5.17
N LYS A 261 -24.52 -26.37 -6.48
CA LYS A 261 -24.99 -25.11 -7.12
C LYS A 261 -23.91 -24.13 -7.61
N ARG A 262 -23.34 -24.43 -8.81
CA ARG A 262 -23.37 -23.60 -10.05
C ARG A 262 -22.12 -23.82 -10.91
N SER A 263 -22.27 -24.46 -12.07
CA SER A 263 -21.71 -24.11 -13.39
C SER A 263 -21.79 -25.33 -14.30
N ASN A 264 -21.68 -25.12 -15.62
CA ASN A 264 -21.67 -26.13 -16.69
C ASN A 264 -20.42 -27.04 -16.64
N LYS A 265 -19.94 -27.38 -15.45
CA LYS A 265 -18.78 -28.22 -15.20
C LYS A 265 -19.29 -29.61 -14.86
N GLN A 266 -19.15 -30.53 -15.81
CA GLN A 266 -19.36 -31.95 -15.56
C GLN A 266 -18.06 -32.53 -15.05
N ILE A 267 -18.12 -33.15 -13.87
CA ILE A 267 -17.02 -33.92 -13.30
C ILE A 267 -17.15 -35.33 -13.86
N SER A 268 -16.16 -35.79 -14.62
CA SER A 268 -16.07 -37.20 -15.04
C SER A 268 -14.85 -37.86 -14.42
N TYR A 269 -14.98 -39.14 -14.07
CA TYR A 269 -13.93 -39.97 -13.52
C TYR A 269 -13.34 -40.86 -14.62
N GLU A 270 -12.09 -40.63 -15.00
CA GLU A 270 -11.39 -41.49 -15.96
C GLU A 270 -10.46 -42.46 -15.21
N PRO A 271 -10.55 -43.78 -15.46
CA PRO A 271 -9.56 -44.73 -14.98
C PRO A 271 -8.25 -44.54 -15.78
N LEU A 272 -7.11 -44.52 -15.09
CA LEU A 272 -5.80 -44.38 -15.72
C LEU A 272 -5.43 -45.66 -16.48
N ASP A 273 -5.22 -45.54 -17.79
CA ASP A 273 -4.85 -46.66 -18.66
C ASP A 273 -3.50 -47.24 -18.24
N GLY A 274 -3.55 -48.47 -17.71
CA GLY A 274 -2.37 -49.23 -17.29
C GLY A 274 -2.66 -50.28 -16.22
N ASN A 275 -3.75 -50.12 -15.45
CA ASN A 275 -4.18 -51.13 -14.49
C ASN A 275 -5.54 -51.73 -14.89
N PRO A 276 -5.66 -53.06 -15.12
CA PRO A 276 -6.96 -53.69 -15.24
C PRO A 276 -7.75 -53.46 -13.94
N VAL A 277 -9.05 -53.23 -14.08
CA VAL A 277 -10.00 -53.12 -12.97
C VAL A 277 -9.84 -54.37 -12.08
N GLY A 278 -9.23 -54.23 -10.90
CA GLY A 278 -9.26 -55.27 -9.86
C GLY A 278 -7.94 -55.76 -9.26
N GLU A 279 -6.77 -55.19 -9.54
CA GLU A 279 -5.52 -55.58 -8.83
C GLU A 279 -4.86 -54.38 -8.13
N GLY A 280 -5.50 -53.94 -7.04
CA GLY A 280 -4.88 -53.16 -5.98
C GLY A 280 -5.28 -53.79 -4.65
N ASN A 281 -4.35 -53.89 -3.70
CA ASN A 281 -4.56 -54.53 -2.40
C ASN A 281 -5.87 -54.05 -1.72
N PRO A 282 -6.85 -54.93 -1.44
CA PRO A 282 -8.13 -54.57 -0.82
C PRO A 282 -8.01 -53.96 0.58
N GLU A 283 -6.87 -54.13 1.27
CA GLU A 283 -6.62 -53.53 2.59
C GLU A 283 -6.28 -52.03 2.53
N GLU A 284 -5.97 -51.47 1.35
CA GLU A 284 -5.62 -50.04 1.18
C GLU A 284 -6.71 -49.20 0.48
N GLY A 285 -7.80 -49.83 0.01
CA GLY A 285 -9.11 -49.19 -0.21
C GLY A 285 -9.21 -47.99 -1.14
N LYS A 286 -8.26 -47.73 -2.04
CA LYS A 286 -8.27 -46.55 -2.92
C LYS A 286 -8.19 -46.96 -4.39
N ALA A 287 -9.33 -46.90 -5.08
CA ALA A 287 -9.36 -46.78 -6.54
C ALA A 287 -8.98 -45.34 -6.90
N TRP A 288 -8.05 -45.19 -7.84
CA TRP A 288 -7.58 -43.88 -8.31
C TRP A 288 -8.46 -43.47 -9.49
N TYR A 289 -9.16 -42.36 -9.35
CA TYR A 289 -9.98 -41.76 -10.40
C TYR A 289 -9.46 -40.34 -10.67
N ARG A 290 -9.41 -39.93 -11.94
CA ARG A 290 -9.06 -38.57 -12.36
C ARG A 290 -10.32 -37.70 -12.42
N GLU A 291 -10.37 -36.58 -11.69
CA GLU A 291 -11.40 -35.55 -11.88
C GLU A 291 -10.93 -34.58 -12.97
N VAL A 292 -11.53 -34.66 -14.15
CA VAL A 292 -11.26 -33.73 -15.25
C VAL A 292 -12.37 -32.69 -15.30
N TYR A 293 -12.00 -31.41 -15.23
CA TYR A 293 -12.93 -30.33 -15.51
C TYR A 293 -13.06 -30.16 -17.02
N TRP A 294 -14.28 -30.37 -17.48
CA TRP A 294 -14.62 -30.25 -18.88
C TRP A 294 -15.31 -28.92 -19.16
N GLU A 295 -14.85 -28.22 -20.20
CA GLU A 295 -15.66 -27.21 -20.86
C GLU A 295 -16.68 -27.98 -21.68
N VAL A 296 -17.95 -27.88 -21.33
CA VAL A 296 -19.04 -28.52 -22.08
C VAL A 296 -19.64 -27.50 -23.02
N HIS A 297 -19.61 -27.80 -24.32
CA HIS A 297 -20.30 -27.01 -25.33
C HIS A 297 -21.80 -27.31 -25.28
N ASP A 298 -22.45 -26.70 -24.30
CA ASP A 298 -23.89 -26.80 -24.13
C ASP A 298 -24.57 -25.87 -25.14
N GLY A 299 -25.23 -26.45 -26.15
CA GLY A 299 -26.03 -25.69 -27.13
C GLY A 299 -27.20 -24.90 -26.51
N MET A 300 -27.41 -24.95 -25.19
CA MET A 300 -28.55 -24.38 -24.47
C MET A 300 -28.39 -22.93 -23.99
N ARG A 301 -28.09 -21.98 -24.87
CA ARG A 301 -28.50 -20.57 -24.65
C ARG A 301 -29.14 -19.97 -25.91
N GLY A 302 -30.39 -20.38 -26.18
CA GLY A 302 -31.33 -19.61 -26.98
C GLY A 302 -31.11 -19.59 -28.50
N ARG A 303 -30.22 -20.41 -29.05
CA ARG A 303 -30.19 -20.70 -30.50
C ARG A 303 -30.73 -22.12 -30.76
N PRO A 304 -31.57 -22.32 -31.80
CA PRO A 304 -32.05 -23.65 -32.14
C PRO A 304 -30.85 -24.53 -32.51
N SER A 305 -30.63 -25.56 -31.68
CA SER A 305 -29.69 -26.68 -31.82
C SER A 305 -28.55 -26.47 -32.83
N SER A 306 -27.35 -26.14 -32.37
CA SER A 306 -26.17 -26.69 -33.02
C SER A 306 -26.32 -28.21 -32.95
N ASP A 307 -26.50 -28.85 -34.10
CA ASP A 307 -26.54 -30.30 -34.23
C ASP A 307 -25.36 -30.89 -33.44
N PRO A 308 -25.58 -31.80 -32.48
CA PRO A 308 -24.49 -32.45 -31.75
C PRO A 308 -23.52 -33.19 -32.68
N ALA A 309 -23.85 -33.40 -33.96
CA ALA A 309 -22.92 -33.86 -34.99
C ALA A 309 -21.86 -32.81 -35.40
N VAL A 310 -22.06 -31.52 -35.10
CA VAL A 310 -21.15 -30.44 -35.45
C VAL A 310 -20.19 -30.18 -34.30
N LYS A 311 -18.96 -30.68 -34.46
CA LYS A 311 -17.84 -30.43 -33.57
C LYS A 311 -17.55 -28.91 -33.46
N PRO A 312 -17.42 -28.35 -32.24
CA PRO A 312 -17.01 -26.97 -32.07
C PRO A 312 -15.62 -26.71 -32.67
N ASP A 313 -15.41 -25.49 -33.17
CA ASP A 313 -14.10 -25.08 -33.66
C ASP A 313 -13.07 -25.05 -32.52
N GLY A 314 -11.83 -25.48 -32.83
CA GLY A 314 -10.70 -25.53 -31.89
C GLY A 314 -10.20 -26.94 -31.58
N GLU A 315 -8.98 -27.03 -31.04
CA GLU A 315 -8.38 -28.29 -30.61
C GLU A 315 -8.94 -28.78 -29.26
N GLY A 316 -8.83 -30.09 -29.01
CA GLY A 316 -9.19 -30.72 -27.74
C GLY A 316 -10.66 -31.11 -27.53
N TRP A 317 -11.57 -30.75 -28.44
CA TRP A 317 -12.99 -31.17 -28.36
C TRP A 317 -13.17 -32.65 -28.70
N GLU A 318 -13.79 -33.38 -27.77
CA GLU A 318 -14.25 -34.76 -27.90
C GLU A 318 -15.74 -34.86 -27.57
N MET A 319 -16.41 -35.88 -28.09
CA MET A 319 -17.82 -36.12 -27.84
C MET A 319 -17.96 -37.08 -26.66
N TYR A 320 -18.58 -36.64 -25.56
CA TYR A 320 -18.64 -37.41 -24.30
C TYR A 320 -19.30 -38.78 -24.48
N GLU A 321 -20.41 -38.82 -25.21
CA GLU A 321 -21.11 -40.03 -25.64
C GLU A 321 -21.65 -39.81 -27.07
N PRO A 322 -21.75 -40.84 -27.92
CA PRO A 322 -22.29 -40.69 -29.28
C PRO A 322 -23.66 -40.01 -29.28
N GLY A 323 -23.74 -38.81 -29.85
CA GLY A 323 -24.97 -38.01 -29.93
C GLY A 323 -25.28 -37.13 -28.71
N SER A 324 -24.33 -36.95 -27.78
CA SER A 324 -24.50 -36.08 -26.60
C SER A 324 -23.84 -34.70 -26.79
N VAL A 325 -22.95 -34.31 -25.89
CA VAL A 325 -22.31 -33.00 -25.82
C VAL A 325 -20.83 -33.10 -26.18
N TRP A 326 -20.33 -32.08 -26.87
CA TRP A 326 -18.89 -31.90 -27.03
C TRP A 326 -18.31 -31.34 -25.74
N ARG A 327 -17.18 -31.89 -25.34
CA ARG A 327 -16.41 -31.48 -24.17
C ARG A 327 -14.93 -31.36 -24.53
N ARG A 328 -14.19 -30.45 -23.89
CA ARG A 328 -12.72 -30.44 -23.93
C ARG A 328 -12.15 -30.21 -22.54
N PRO A 329 -10.96 -30.74 -22.20
CA PRO A 329 -10.35 -30.49 -20.91
C PRO A 329 -10.03 -29.00 -20.75
N ILE A 330 -10.34 -28.43 -19.58
CA ILE A 330 -10.04 -27.03 -19.28
C ILE A 330 -8.58 -26.92 -18.82
N GLY A 331 -7.69 -26.66 -19.79
CA GLY A 331 -6.29 -26.22 -19.57
C GLY A 331 -5.37 -27.20 -18.81
N PRO A 332 -4.07 -26.94 -18.79
CA PRO A 332 -3.17 -27.59 -17.83
C PRO A 332 -3.59 -27.16 -16.41
N MET A 333 -3.84 -28.14 -15.53
CA MET A 333 -3.96 -27.88 -14.10
C MET A 333 -2.57 -27.77 -13.51
N PHE A 334 -2.35 -26.81 -12.61
CA PHE A 334 -1.07 -26.56 -11.98
C PHE A 334 -1.15 -26.87 -10.49
N GLU A 335 -0.02 -27.25 -9.88
CA GLU A 335 0.06 -27.38 -8.43
C GLU A 335 -0.19 -25.98 -7.83
N MET A 336 -1.15 -25.88 -6.92
CA MET A 336 -1.43 -24.63 -6.20
C MET A 336 -0.62 -24.64 -4.91
N MET A 337 0.17 -23.60 -4.67
CA MET A 337 0.87 -23.41 -3.41
C MET A 337 0.35 -22.16 -2.71
N GLU A 338 0.20 -22.23 -1.39
CA GLU A 338 -0.09 -21.05 -0.58
C GLU A 338 1.24 -20.35 -0.27
N LEU A 339 1.40 -19.15 -0.81
CA LEU A 339 2.60 -18.33 -0.68
C LEU A 339 2.20 -16.90 -0.31
N PRO A 340 3.08 -16.14 0.37
CA PRO A 340 2.91 -14.70 0.42
C PRO A 340 3.01 -14.12 -0.99
N THR A 341 2.19 -13.12 -1.29
CA THR A 341 2.19 -12.43 -2.59
C THR A 341 2.38 -10.93 -2.40
N LEU A 342 3.07 -10.34 -3.38
CA LEU A 342 3.35 -8.92 -3.47
C LEU A 342 3.01 -8.49 -4.89
N THR A 343 2.05 -7.58 -5.05
CA THR A 343 1.65 -7.10 -6.36
C THR A 343 1.99 -5.62 -6.52
N VAL A 344 2.40 -5.20 -7.71
CA VAL A 344 2.66 -3.79 -8.02
C VAL A 344 1.85 -3.37 -9.22
N MET A 345 1.33 -2.14 -9.18
CA MET A 345 0.70 -1.56 -10.35
C MET A 345 1.78 -1.30 -11.41
N ASP A 346 1.50 -1.74 -12.64
CA ASP A 346 2.22 -1.22 -13.79
C ASP A 346 1.77 0.24 -14.03
N HIS A 347 2.52 0.99 -14.83
CA HIS A 347 2.14 2.23 -15.53
C HIS A 347 2.84 3.55 -15.10
N THR A 348 3.94 3.82 -15.82
CA THR A 348 4.23 5.03 -16.65
C THR A 348 4.30 6.46 -16.06
N LEU A 349 3.87 6.77 -14.83
CA LEU A 349 4.08 8.10 -14.23
C LEU A 349 5.17 8.07 -13.15
N THR A 350 5.89 9.17 -12.93
CA THR A 350 7.00 9.24 -11.95
C THR A 350 6.53 9.88 -10.64
N GLY A 351 6.64 9.15 -9.53
CA GLY A 351 6.26 9.67 -8.20
C GLY A 351 7.31 10.60 -7.58
N VAL A 352 8.59 10.30 -7.82
CA VAL A 352 9.74 11.19 -7.61
C VAL A 352 10.65 11.13 -8.83
N ALA A 353 11.56 12.10 -8.96
CA ALA A 353 12.46 12.16 -10.10
C ALA A 353 13.21 10.84 -10.32
N GLY A 354 13.07 10.29 -11.53
CA GLY A 354 13.74 9.06 -11.94
C GLY A 354 13.19 7.76 -11.33
N LYS A 355 12.06 7.79 -10.62
CA LYS A 355 11.39 6.58 -10.09
C LYS A 355 9.96 6.44 -10.63
N PRO A 356 9.59 5.28 -11.19
CA PRO A 356 8.22 5.04 -11.66
C PRO A 356 7.23 4.91 -10.48
N LEU A 357 5.94 5.10 -10.71
CA LEU A 357 4.89 4.95 -9.71
C LEU A 357 4.89 3.55 -9.08
N GLY A 358 5.16 2.52 -9.88
CA GLY A 358 5.32 1.15 -9.40
C GLY A 358 6.41 1.00 -8.34
N TYR A 359 7.38 1.92 -8.26
CA TYR A 359 8.35 1.94 -7.15
C TYR A 359 7.71 2.41 -5.85
N ALA A 360 6.87 3.44 -5.89
CA ALA A 360 6.13 3.91 -4.70
C ALA A 360 5.22 2.78 -4.18
N THR A 361 4.50 2.11 -5.07
CA THR A 361 3.70 0.92 -4.74
C THR A 361 4.57 -0.22 -4.19
N ALA A 362 5.73 -0.50 -4.77
CA ALA A 362 6.63 -1.52 -4.25
C ALA A 362 7.14 -1.19 -2.83
N VAL A 363 7.42 0.08 -2.55
CA VAL A 363 7.73 0.56 -1.19
C VAL A 363 6.53 0.30 -0.28
N HIS A 364 5.33 0.75 -0.66
CA HIS A 364 4.09 0.52 0.09
C HIS A 364 3.89 -0.96 0.47
N GLU A 365 3.87 -1.87 -0.50
CA GLU A 365 3.56 -3.28 -0.23
C GLU A 365 4.64 -4.00 0.57
N LEU A 366 5.91 -3.56 0.47
CA LEU A 366 6.97 -4.10 1.32
C LEU A 366 6.80 -3.71 2.79
N ALA A 367 6.32 -2.50 3.06
CA ALA A 367 6.03 -2.08 4.43
C ALA A 367 5.04 -3.02 5.11
N HIS A 368 3.98 -3.42 4.41
CA HIS A 368 3.04 -4.42 4.91
C HIS A 368 3.72 -5.75 5.24
N ARG A 369 4.61 -6.23 4.38
CA ARG A 369 5.38 -7.44 4.73
C ARG A 369 6.21 -7.23 6.00
N PHE A 370 6.83 -6.07 6.21
CA PHE A 370 7.61 -5.80 7.42
C PHE A 370 6.75 -5.70 8.67
N GLU A 371 5.59 -5.05 8.60
CA GLU A 371 4.57 -5.02 9.66
C GLU A 371 4.23 -6.45 10.12
N HIS A 372 3.98 -7.36 9.17
CA HIS A 372 3.69 -8.77 9.46
C HIS A 372 4.87 -9.51 10.11
N THR A 373 6.11 -9.11 9.81
CA THR A 373 7.31 -9.72 10.40
C THR A 373 7.71 -9.09 11.73
N SER A 374 7.20 -7.92 12.09
CA SER A 374 7.66 -7.13 13.24
C SER A 374 6.53 -6.57 14.08
N VAL A 375 6.27 -7.25 15.21
CA VAL A 375 5.28 -6.85 16.22
C VAL A 375 5.48 -5.43 16.73
N ASP A 376 6.72 -4.96 16.87
CA ASP A 376 6.99 -3.60 17.36
C ASP A 376 6.45 -2.52 16.43
N ILE A 377 6.48 -2.77 15.12
CA ILE A 377 5.92 -1.85 14.13
C ILE A 377 4.41 -1.71 14.38
N LEU A 378 3.69 -2.84 14.38
CA LEU A 378 2.24 -2.86 14.59
C LEU A 378 1.83 -2.20 15.92
N ARG A 379 2.58 -2.47 17.00
CA ARG A 379 2.34 -1.84 18.30
C ARG A 379 2.52 -0.31 18.24
N LEU A 380 3.59 0.16 17.58
CA LEU A 380 3.86 1.59 17.43
C LEU A 380 2.82 2.27 16.54
N GLU A 381 2.39 1.65 15.45
CA GLU A 381 1.32 2.17 14.59
C GLU A 381 0.00 2.27 15.34
N SER A 382 -0.37 1.22 16.10
CA SER A 382 -1.58 1.24 16.91
C SER A 382 -1.56 2.38 17.93
N ALA A 383 -0.42 2.60 18.60
CA ALA A 383 -0.24 3.72 19.52
C ALA A 383 -0.32 5.08 18.81
N PHE A 384 0.29 5.20 17.62
CA PHE A 384 0.28 6.43 16.82
C PHE A 384 -1.13 6.78 16.35
N VAL A 385 -1.84 5.83 15.74
CA VAL A 385 -3.24 6.00 15.33
C VAL A 385 -4.12 6.32 16.53
N THR A 386 -3.94 5.61 17.64
CA THR A 386 -4.72 5.87 18.87
C THR A 386 -4.50 7.30 19.34
N ARG A 387 -3.26 7.77 19.45
CA ARG A 387 -2.94 9.15 19.84
C ARG A 387 -3.55 10.16 18.87
N ARG A 388 -3.37 9.97 17.56
CA ARG A 388 -3.82 10.88 16.49
C ARG A 388 -5.34 11.01 16.41
N THR A 389 -6.05 9.94 16.77
CA THR A 389 -7.52 9.85 16.70
C THR A 389 -8.20 10.07 18.05
N THR A 390 -7.43 10.26 19.13
CA THR A 390 -7.98 10.58 20.45
C THR A 390 -8.18 12.09 20.57
N LEU A 391 -9.44 12.48 20.81
CA LEU A 391 -9.87 13.85 21.01
C LEU A 391 -9.40 14.37 22.37
N ALA A 392 -9.43 15.70 22.55
CA ALA A 392 -9.03 16.34 23.80
C ALA A 392 -9.86 15.91 25.03
N ASN A 393 -11.08 15.36 24.82
CA ASN A 393 -11.91 14.79 25.89
C ASN A 393 -11.54 13.34 26.25
N GLY A 394 -10.54 12.75 25.59
CA GLY A 394 -10.10 11.37 25.78
C GLY A 394 -10.88 10.33 24.97
N GLU A 395 -11.92 10.72 24.21
CA GLU A 395 -12.66 9.82 23.33
C GLU A 395 -11.97 9.67 21.98
N ARG A 396 -12.09 8.51 21.33
CA ARG A 396 -11.63 8.36 19.94
C ARG A 396 -12.67 8.93 18.97
N GLU A 397 -12.21 9.57 17.90
CA GLU A 397 -13.05 9.99 16.77
C GLU A 397 -13.92 8.83 16.26
N PRO A 398 -15.17 9.05 15.84
CA PRO A 398 -16.03 7.97 15.37
C PRO A 398 -15.46 7.28 14.12
N LEU A 399 -15.75 5.99 13.96
CA LEU A 399 -15.50 5.29 12.70
C LEU A 399 -16.48 5.75 11.63
N GLU A 400 -15.96 5.99 10.43
CA GLU A 400 -16.72 6.37 9.26
C GLU A 400 -16.37 5.44 8.10
N THR A 401 -17.34 5.20 7.20
CA THR A 401 -17.05 4.53 5.93
C THR A 401 -16.27 5.49 5.04
N TRP A 402 -15.06 5.10 4.64
CA TRP A 402 -14.17 5.91 3.79
C TRP A 402 -14.81 6.23 2.44
N ASN A 403 -15.30 5.20 1.77
CA ASN A 403 -15.96 5.31 0.47
C ASN A 403 -17.28 4.53 0.51
N PRO A 404 -18.45 5.16 0.31
CA PRO A 404 -19.73 4.46 0.27
C PRO A 404 -19.80 3.33 -0.76
N ALA A 405 -18.96 3.36 -1.81
CA ALA A 405 -18.83 2.28 -2.78
C ALA A 405 -18.06 1.05 -2.23
N ILE A 406 -17.24 1.25 -1.19
CA ILE A 406 -16.44 0.22 -0.53
C ILE A 406 -16.77 0.25 0.98
N PRO A 407 -17.99 -0.18 1.37
CA PRO A 407 -18.51 0.03 2.74
C PRO A 407 -17.69 -0.65 3.84
N LYS A 408 -16.82 -1.59 3.48
CA LYS A 408 -15.95 -2.33 4.39
C LYS A 408 -14.73 -1.53 4.86
N VAL A 409 -14.31 -0.52 4.11
CA VAL A 409 -13.18 0.32 4.52
C VAL A 409 -13.67 1.34 5.54
N GLN A 410 -13.38 1.06 6.80
CA GLN A 410 -13.66 1.94 7.92
C GLN A 410 -12.41 2.75 8.24
N VAL A 411 -12.60 4.04 8.49
CA VAL A 411 -11.53 5.01 8.74
C VAL A 411 -11.93 5.89 9.91
N ARG A 412 -10.96 6.45 10.61
CA ARG A 412 -11.19 7.65 11.44
C ARG A 412 -10.70 8.84 10.65
N LYS A 413 -11.53 9.89 10.59
CA LYS A 413 -11.31 11.01 9.66
C LYS A 413 -9.98 11.72 9.90
N ASP A 414 -9.64 11.83 11.17
CA ASP A 414 -8.43 12.30 11.82
C ASP A 414 -7.71 13.46 11.15
N ARG A 415 -6.46 13.65 11.58
CA ARG A 415 -5.57 14.69 11.11
C ARG A 415 -4.47 14.14 10.19
N PHE A 416 -4.63 13.00 9.53
CA PHE A 416 -3.76 12.57 8.44
C PHE A 416 -3.96 13.37 7.16
N VAL A 417 -2.89 13.47 6.38
CA VAL A 417 -2.92 14.08 5.04
C VAL A 417 -3.96 13.41 4.13
N ASP A 418 -4.21 12.11 4.31
CA ASP A 418 -5.28 11.35 3.67
C ASP A 418 -5.99 10.48 4.72
N THR A 419 -7.32 10.52 4.75
CA THR A 419 -8.14 9.76 5.70
C THR A 419 -7.96 8.24 5.56
N TYR A 420 -7.54 7.73 4.40
CA TYR A 420 -7.25 6.31 4.21
C TYR A 420 -6.08 5.81 5.08
N ILE A 421 -5.14 6.69 5.47
CA ILE A 421 -4.06 6.35 6.40
C ILE A 421 -4.61 5.93 7.78
N GLY A 422 -5.72 6.54 8.19
CA GLY A 422 -6.46 6.22 9.42
C GLY A 422 -7.37 5.00 9.29
N ARG A 423 -7.15 4.14 8.28
CA ARG A 423 -7.91 2.91 8.07
C ARG A 423 -7.77 1.99 9.29
N GLU A 424 -8.91 1.53 9.79
CA GLU A 424 -8.98 0.45 10.75
C GLU A 424 -9.55 -0.77 10.04
N TYR A 425 -8.81 -1.87 10.05
CA TYR A 425 -9.36 -3.13 9.59
C TYR A 425 -10.23 -3.68 10.73
N ASP A 426 -11.51 -3.90 10.41
CA ASP A 426 -12.42 -4.54 11.34
C ASP A 426 -11.88 -5.93 11.69
N ARG A 427 -11.89 -6.27 12.98
CA ARG A 427 -11.58 -7.63 13.46
C ARG A 427 -12.39 -8.69 12.71
N MET A 428 -13.62 -8.36 12.29
CA MET A 428 -14.48 -9.30 11.56
C MET A 428 -14.08 -9.55 10.10
N ASP A 429 -13.38 -8.62 9.44
CA ASP A 429 -12.79 -8.90 8.12
C ASP A 429 -11.60 -9.87 8.26
N ASP A 430 -10.93 -9.85 9.42
CA ASP A 430 -9.79 -10.71 9.75
C ASP A 430 -10.17 -12.09 10.31
N ASP A 431 -11.34 -12.21 10.96
CA ASP A 431 -11.85 -13.51 11.41
C ASP A 431 -11.93 -14.51 10.25
N ARG A 432 -12.14 -14.10 8.98
CA ARG A 432 -12.08 -15.01 7.82
C ARG A 432 -10.67 -15.31 7.32
N ARG A 433 -9.69 -14.45 7.59
CA ARG A 433 -8.27 -14.68 7.28
C ARG A 433 -7.59 -15.57 8.31
N PHE A 434 -8.10 -15.59 9.55
CA PHE A 434 -7.44 -16.27 10.67
C PHE A 434 -8.27 -17.36 11.38
N SER A 435 -9.55 -17.58 11.03
CA SER A 435 -10.38 -18.67 11.61
C SER A 435 -10.13 -20.09 11.08
N GLY A 436 -9.06 -20.31 10.31
CA GLY A 436 -8.58 -21.67 10.08
C GLY A 436 -7.93 -22.21 11.35
N GLU A 437 -8.62 -23.12 12.04
CA GLU A 437 -8.06 -23.89 13.18
C GLU A 437 -6.67 -24.44 12.81
N GLY A 438 -5.63 -23.76 13.26
CA GLY A 438 -4.24 -24.18 13.11
C GLY A 438 -3.54 -23.62 11.87
N SER A 439 -2.74 -22.56 12.07
CA SER A 439 -1.38 -22.38 11.53
C SER A 439 -0.99 -20.96 11.10
N VAL A 440 -1.72 -19.92 11.49
CA VAL A 440 -1.09 -18.58 11.45
C VAL A 440 -0.33 -18.36 12.76
N LEU A 441 1.00 -18.39 12.62
CA LEU A 441 2.00 -18.14 13.64
C LEU A 441 1.76 -16.81 14.39
N GLY A 442 1.06 -16.89 15.53
CA GLY A 442 1.43 -16.27 16.81
C GLY A 442 1.19 -14.78 17.05
N ASN A 443 1.13 -13.90 16.04
CA ASN A 443 1.21 -12.45 16.32
C ASN A 443 -0.07 -11.64 16.06
N ALA A 444 -0.96 -12.07 15.16
CA ALA A 444 -2.16 -11.31 14.81
C ALA A 444 -3.20 -11.26 15.95
N GLU A 445 -3.33 -12.33 16.75
CA GLU A 445 -4.28 -12.37 17.86
C GLU A 445 -3.94 -11.36 18.99
N HIS A 446 -2.67 -10.97 19.12
CA HIS A 446 -2.20 -10.16 20.25
C HIS A 446 -2.01 -8.68 19.94
N PHE A 447 -1.75 -8.30 18.67
CA PHE A 447 -1.31 -6.93 18.35
C PHE A 447 -2.20 -6.13 17.39
N GLY A 448 -3.33 -6.70 16.95
CA GLY A 448 -4.32 -5.98 16.15
C GLY A 448 -4.05 -6.01 14.65
N ALA A 449 -4.98 -5.47 13.89
CA ALA A 449 -4.88 -5.33 12.44
C ALA A 449 -3.66 -4.50 12.02
N ALA A 450 -3.08 -4.79 10.86
CA ALA A 450 -2.16 -3.88 10.18
C ALA A 450 -2.79 -2.48 10.04
N TYR A 451 -1.99 -1.43 9.97
CA TYR A 451 -2.47 -0.08 9.68
C TYR A 451 -1.86 0.40 8.36
N GLU A 452 -2.42 1.47 7.80
CA GLU A 452 -1.88 2.10 6.59
C GLU A 452 -0.84 3.19 6.94
N VAL A 453 -0.21 3.12 8.11
CA VAL A 453 0.63 4.21 8.63
C VAL A 453 2.05 4.10 8.07
N LEU A 454 2.71 2.96 8.22
CA LEU A 454 4.08 2.77 7.73
C LEU A 454 4.08 2.58 6.21
N SER A 455 3.13 1.82 5.65
CA SER A 455 2.97 1.64 4.20
C SER A 455 2.87 2.97 3.45
N MET A 456 1.84 3.76 3.75
CA MET A 456 1.61 5.07 3.15
C MET A 456 2.69 6.06 3.54
N GLY A 457 3.23 5.92 4.75
CA GLY A 457 4.30 6.74 5.27
C GLY A 457 5.58 6.63 4.46
N THR A 458 6.04 5.41 4.22
CA THR A 458 7.23 5.14 3.43
C THR A 458 7.00 5.41 1.94
N GLU A 459 5.80 5.13 1.43
CA GLU A 459 5.38 5.54 0.09
C GLU A 459 5.47 7.06 -0.09
N ALA A 460 5.01 7.85 0.88
CA ALA A 460 5.10 9.30 0.82
C ALA A 460 6.56 9.78 0.81
N LEU A 461 7.38 9.31 1.77
CA LEU A 461 8.74 9.79 1.95
C LEU A 461 9.69 9.40 0.82
N PHE A 462 9.53 8.22 0.23
CA PHE A 462 10.45 7.71 -0.78
C PHE A 462 9.85 7.64 -2.19
N GLY A 463 8.54 7.52 -2.29
CA GLY A 463 7.79 7.49 -3.55
C GLY A 463 7.19 8.85 -3.94
N GLY A 464 7.21 9.85 -3.05
CA GLY A 464 6.72 11.21 -3.32
C GLY A 464 5.20 11.37 -3.22
N SER A 465 4.48 10.29 -2.93
CA SER A 465 3.05 10.34 -2.63
C SER A 465 2.76 11.32 -1.51
N TYR A 466 1.53 11.88 -1.49
CA TYR A 466 1.11 12.84 -0.45
C TYR A 466 2.05 14.05 -0.29
N GLY A 467 2.79 14.41 -1.34
CA GLY A 467 3.74 15.51 -1.32
C GLY A 467 4.87 15.30 -0.30
N GLY A 468 5.25 14.04 -0.02
CA GLY A 468 6.30 13.70 0.94
C GLY A 468 6.03 14.15 2.38
N PHE A 469 4.76 14.42 2.73
CA PHE A 469 4.33 15.06 3.99
C PHE A 469 4.87 16.46 4.27
N ILE A 470 5.47 17.12 3.28
CA ILE A 470 6.02 18.47 3.42
C ILE A 470 5.04 19.56 2.93
N GLY A 471 3.82 19.19 2.53
CA GLY A 471 2.83 20.13 2.03
C GLY A 471 3.02 20.56 0.58
N ALA A 472 3.74 19.76 -0.22
CA ALA A 472 3.85 19.98 -1.66
C ALA A 472 2.63 19.42 -2.42
N GLY A 473 2.27 20.07 -3.52
CA GLY A 473 1.08 19.74 -4.31
C GLY A 473 -0.21 20.01 -3.55
N LYS A 474 -1.27 19.25 -3.88
CA LYS A 474 -2.60 19.40 -3.28
C LYS A 474 -2.70 18.92 -1.82
N TRP A 475 -1.57 18.52 -1.25
CA TRP A 475 -1.47 17.84 0.03
C TRP A 475 -1.03 18.83 1.11
N ARG A 476 -1.49 18.61 2.33
CA ARG A 476 -1.02 19.38 3.49
C ARG A 476 0.23 18.73 4.10
N ALA A 477 1.02 19.53 4.80
CA ALA A 477 2.13 19.00 5.59
C ALA A 477 1.61 18.10 6.74
N ASP A 478 2.37 17.05 7.06
CA ASP A 478 2.11 16.15 8.18
C ASP A 478 3.43 15.68 8.80
N GLU A 479 4.14 16.63 9.40
CA GLU A 479 5.46 16.40 10.00
C GLU A 479 5.43 15.33 11.10
N ASP A 480 4.34 15.21 11.85
CA ASP A 480 4.17 14.20 12.90
C ASP A 480 4.21 12.78 12.29
N HIS A 481 3.57 12.57 11.13
CA HIS A 481 3.61 11.30 10.41
C HIS A 481 4.97 11.04 9.75
N ARG A 482 5.58 12.06 9.12
CA ARG A 482 6.97 11.97 8.63
C ARG A 482 7.92 11.53 9.74
N ASN A 483 7.85 12.20 10.88
CA ASN A 483 8.72 11.93 12.02
C ASN A 483 8.45 10.53 12.58
N PHE A 484 7.19 10.13 12.76
CA PHE A 484 6.86 8.77 13.17
C PHE A 484 7.52 7.72 12.27
N VAL A 485 7.37 7.82 10.95
CA VAL A 485 7.91 6.85 9.98
C VAL A 485 9.44 6.80 10.04
N LEU A 486 10.11 7.96 10.07
CA LEU A 486 11.57 8.02 10.17
C LEU A 486 12.10 7.44 11.49
N GLY A 487 11.38 7.69 12.58
CA GLY A 487 11.68 7.11 13.89
C GLY A 487 11.54 5.60 13.90
N VAL A 488 10.45 5.07 13.33
CA VAL A 488 10.20 3.64 13.19
C VAL A 488 11.31 2.99 12.37
N LEU A 489 11.67 3.59 11.22
CA LEU A 489 12.78 3.13 10.40
C LEU A 489 14.11 3.14 11.16
N ALA A 490 14.35 4.11 12.05
CA ALA A 490 15.61 4.20 12.81
C ALA A 490 15.71 3.23 14.01
N ALA A 491 14.60 2.94 14.70
CA ALA A 491 14.62 2.24 15.99
C ALA A 491 13.88 0.91 16.04
N ALA A 492 12.78 0.73 15.32
CA ALA A 492 11.89 -0.43 15.51
C ALA A 492 12.42 -1.71 14.84
N GLY A 493 11.96 -2.86 15.35
CA GLY A 493 12.18 -4.19 14.76
C GLY A 493 13.63 -4.67 14.75
N ARG A 494 14.47 -4.15 15.66
CA ARG A 494 15.86 -4.60 15.83
C ARG A 494 15.91 -6.06 16.32
N PRO A 495 16.97 -6.83 16.00
CA PRO A 495 17.16 -8.18 16.51
C PRO A 495 17.22 -8.19 18.05
N TRP A 496 16.70 -9.28 18.63
CA TRP A 496 16.74 -9.54 20.06
C TRP A 496 18.12 -9.99 20.51
#